data_AF-A0A105VSJ3-F1
#
_entry.id   AF-A0A105VSJ3-F1
#
_cell.length_a   1.000
_cell.length_b   1.000
_cell.length_c   1.000
_cell.angle_alpha   90.00
_cell.angle_beta   90.00
_cell.angle_gamma   90.00
#
_symmetry.space_group_name_H-M   'P 1'
#
loop_
_entity.id
_entity.type
_entity.pdbx_description
1 polymer ?
#
loop_
_entity_poly.entity_id
_entity_poly.type
_entity_poly.pdbx_seq_one_letter_code
_entity_poly.pdbx_strand_id
1 'polypeptide(L)'
;MDCKYLYIDNIKINFVRRTIEIDNKVVDVTPREFDVVEFLLDNMNKIVPRQAIQEAVWGRELGVSSRTLDTHISRIRSKLRLDHDKNLRIIPIYAVGYRLVLFGAAMTHVERHDAAPILRAAPQPAMAADYA
;
A
#
# COMPACT_ATOMS: atom_id res chain seq x y z
N MET A 1 -22.10 -2.83 -2.39
CA MET A 1 -21.35 -1.71 -1.77
C MET A 1 -19.95 -2.23 -1.59
N ASP A 2 -19.13 -1.96 -2.59
CA ASP A 2 -18.05 -2.86 -2.94
C ASP A 2 -16.77 -2.39 -2.24
N CYS A 3 -16.46 -3.04 -1.12
CA CYS A 3 -15.31 -2.71 -0.30
C CYS A 3 -14.04 -3.34 -0.88
N LYS A 4 -13.28 -2.59 -1.68
CA LYS A 4 -11.94 -3.00 -2.12
C LYS A 4 -10.94 -2.77 -0.98
N TYR A 5 -10.42 -3.85 -0.40
CA TYR A 5 -9.31 -3.83 0.54
C TYR A 5 -8.08 -4.49 -0.06
N LEU A 6 -6.90 -3.98 0.28
CA LEU A 6 -5.62 -4.59 -0.04
C LEU A 6 -4.81 -4.78 1.25
N TYR A 7 -4.34 -6.00 1.44
CA TYR A 7 -3.51 -6.38 2.58
C TYR A 7 -2.10 -6.72 2.08
N ILE A 8 -1.10 -6.03 2.63
CA ILE A 8 0.32 -6.24 2.35
C ILE A 8 1.04 -6.29 3.69
N ASP A 9 1.48 -7.47 4.12
CA ASP A 9 2.03 -7.71 5.45
C ASP A 9 1.11 -7.19 6.56
N ASN A 10 1.55 -6.14 7.27
CA ASN A 10 0.86 -5.44 8.35
C ASN A 10 0.21 -4.12 7.87
N ILE A 11 0.21 -3.87 6.55
CA ILE A 11 -0.40 -2.71 5.91
C ILE A 11 -1.76 -3.12 5.35
N LYS A 12 -2.80 -2.42 5.76
CA LYS A 12 -4.16 -2.57 5.26
C LYS A 12 -4.59 -1.27 4.59
N ILE A 13 -5.02 -1.37 3.33
CA ILE A 13 -5.44 -0.24 2.52
C ILE A 13 -6.92 -0.42 2.17
N ASN A 14 -7.71 0.59 2.46
CA ASN A 14 -9.12 0.66 2.09
C ASN A 14 -9.28 1.71 0.99
N PHE A 15 -9.61 1.27 -0.24
CA PHE A 15 -9.79 2.19 -1.37
C PHE A 15 -11.12 2.95 -1.31
N VAL A 16 -12.15 2.38 -0.67
CA VAL A 16 -13.46 3.05 -0.53
C VAL A 16 -13.38 4.19 0.48
N ARG A 17 -12.74 3.94 1.63
CA ARG A 17 -12.58 4.95 2.69
C ARG A 17 -11.34 5.81 2.49
N ARG A 18 -10.46 5.45 1.55
CA ARG A 18 -9.18 6.10 1.28
C ARG A 18 -8.30 6.20 2.55
N THR A 19 -8.28 5.10 3.32
CA THR A 19 -7.54 5.00 4.57
C THR A 19 -6.46 3.93 4.48
N ILE A 20 -5.33 4.19 5.13
CA ILE A 20 -4.23 3.23 5.26
C ILE A 20 -3.99 2.97 6.74
N GLU A 21 -3.88 1.71 7.10
CA GLU A 21 -3.61 1.23 8.45
C GLU A 21 -2.32 0.42 8.46
N ILE A 22 -1.46 0.63 9.46
CA ILE A 22 -0.22 -0.14 9.67
C ILE A 22 -0.23 -0.65 11.10
N ASP A 23 -0.05 -1.96 11.30
CA ASP A 23 -0.15 -2.59 12.63
C ASP A 23 -1.48 -2.23 13.33
N ASN A 24 -2.57 -2.22 12.56
CA ASN A 24 -3.92 -1.80 12.99
C ASN A 24 -4.03 -0.35 13.49
N LYS A 25 -3.05 0.51 13.18
CA LYS A 25 -3.09 1.95 13.46
C LYS A 25 -3.32 2.73 12.19
N VAL A 26 -4.34 3.59 12.17
CA VAL A 26 -4.63 4.47 11.03
C VAL A 26 -3.49 5.46 10.86
N VAL A 27 -2.94 5.52 9.65
CA VAL A 27 -1.91 6.47 9.25
C VAL A 27 -2.61 7.70 8.67
N ASP A 28 -2.29 8.88 9.20
CA ASP A 28 -2.81 10.13 8.68
C ASP A 28 -2.13 10.49 7.35
N VAL A 29 -2.81 10.18 6.25
CA VAL A 29 -2.38 10.48 4.88
C VAL A 29 -3.29 11.54 4.29
N THR A 30 -2.68 12.54 3.64
CA THR A 30 -3.48 13.53 2.92
C THR A 30 -4.13 12.90 1.68
N PRO A 31 -5.25 13.46 1.17
CA PRO A 31 -5.92 12.92 -0.01
C PRO A 31 -4.97 12.75 -1.22
N ARG A 32 -4.08 13.72 -1.43
CA ARG A 32 -3.07 13.68 -2.50
C ARG A 32 -1.99 12.63 -2.27
N GLU A 33 -1.57 12.42 -1.03
CA GLU A 33 -0.61 11.35 -0.71
C GLU A 33 -1.26 9.98 -0.97
N PHE A 34 -2.55 9.84 -0.65
CA PHE A 34 -3.30 8.64 -0.97
C PHE A 34 -3.41 8.41 -2.48
N ASP A 35 -3.72 9.44 -3.28
CA ASP A 35 -3.77 9.33 -4.75
C ASP A 35 -2.44 8.84 -5.34
N VAL A 36 -1.31 9.35 -4.86
CA VAL A 36 0.02 8.90 -5.30
C VAL A 36 0.21 7.41 -4.96
N VAL A 37 -0.15 7.00 -3.75
CA VAL A 37 0.01 5.61 -3.30
C VAL A 37 -0.90 4.68 -4.10
N GLU A 38 -2.16 5.04 -4.30
CA GLU A 38 -3.13 4.31 -5.11
C GLU A 38 -2.62 4.12 -6.53
N PHE A 39 -2.15 5.20 -7.17
CA PHE A 39 -1.62 5.15 -8.53
C PHE A 39 -0.36 4.26 -8.64
N LEU A 40 0.53 4.32 -7.64
CA LEU A 40 1.71 3.46 -7.58
C LEU A 40 1.37 1.99 -7.31
N LEU A 41 0.30 1.73 -6.55
CA LEU A 41 -0.20 0.37 -6.28
C LEU A 41 -0.86 -0.24 -7.51
N ASP A 42 -1.64 0.53 -8.26
CA ASP A 42 -2.21 0.08 -9.54
C ASP A 42 -1.11 -0.21 -10.59
N ASN A 43 0.03 0.48 -10.47
CA ASN A 43 1.22 0.26 -11.30
C ASN A 43 2.34 -0.51 -10.58
N MET A 44 1.98 -1.38 -9.62
CA MET A 44 2.95 -2.14 -8.84
C MET A 44 3.92 -2.91 -9.74
N ASN A 45 5.19 -2.97 -9.33
CA ASN A 45 6.32 -3.57 -10.04
C ASN A 45 6.65 -2.95 -11.41
N LYS A 46 5.98 -1.89 -11.85
CA LYS A 46 6.30 -1.14 -13.07
C LYS A 46 7.02 0.16 -12.76
N ILE A 47 7.87 0.61 -13.69
CA ILE A 47 8.48 1.93 -13.61
C ILE A 47 7.42 2.94 -14.06
N VAL A 48 7.10 3.88 -13.18
CA VAL A 48 6.12 4.93 -13.42
C VAL A 48 6.88 6.25 -13.62
N PRO A 49 6.73 6.91 -14.78
CA PRO A 49 7.41 8.17 -15.03
C PRO A 49 6.85 9.29 -14.15
N ARG A 50 7.69 10.28 -13.80
CA ARG A 50 7.27 11.40 -12.94
C ARG A 50 6.06 12.13 -13.48
N GLN A 51 6.05 12.39 -14.79
CA GLN A 51 4.96 13.08 -15.47
C GLN A 51 3.63 12.32 -15.32
N ALA A 52 3.62 10.99 -15.48
CA ALA A 52 2.40 10.21 -15.31
C ALA A 52 1.83 10.29 -13.89
N ILE A 53 2.70 10.31 -12.86
CA ILE A 53 2.24 10.48 -11.47
C ILE A 53 1.65 11.89 -11.28
N GLN A 54 2.28 12.91 -11.87
CA GLN A 54 1.78 14.28 -11.79
C GLN A 54 0.41 14.42 -12.48
N GLU A 55 0.27 13.86 -13.68
CA GLU A 55 -0.98 13.85 -14.44
C GLU A 55 -2.08 13.08 -13.70
N ALA A 56 -1.77 11.91 -13.14
CA ALA A 56 -2.77 11.11 -12.43
C ALA A 56 -3.28 11.79 -11.15
N VAL A 57 -2.41 12.48 -10.40
CA VAL A 57 -2.76 13.02 -9.07
C VAL A 57 -3.15 14.50 -9.11
N TRP A 58 -2.60 15.28 -10.04
CA TRP A 58 -2.87 16.72 -10.18
C TRP A 58 -3.63 17.08 -11.46
N GLY A 59 -3.86 16.14 -12.38
CA GLY A 59 -4.54 16.38 -13.65
C GLY A 59 -3.72 17.20 -14.65
N ARG A 60 -2.44 17.47 -14.35
CA ARG A 60 -1.52 18.24 -15.19
C ARG A 60 -0.07 17.96 -14.82
N GLU A 61 0.83 18.21 -15.75
CA GLU A 61 2.26 18.25 -15.45
C GLU A 61 2.56 19.46 -14.54
N LEU A 62 3.26 19.22 -13.43
CA LEU A 62 3.61 20.25 -12.45
C LEU A 62 4.88 21.01 -12.85
N GLY A 63 5.07 21.33 -14.13
CA GLY A 63 6.23 22.08 -14.63
C GLY A 63 7.58 21.70 -13.98
N VAL A 64 8.48 22.69 -13.84
CA VAL A 64 9.85 22.51 -13.31
C VAL A 64 9.88 22.13 -11.80
N SER A 65 8.74 22.00 -11.11
CA SER A 65 8.71 21.70 -9.67
C SER A 65 8.54 20.20 -9.36
N SER A 66 9.44 19.37 -9.91
CA SER A 66 9.60 17.96 -9.48
C SER A 66 9.71 17.81 -7.96
N ARG A 67 10.23 18.84 -7.28
CA ARG A 67 10.35 18.92 -5.81
C ARG A 67 9.04 18.67 -5.06
N THR A 68 7.89 19.03 -5.63
CA THR A 68 6.58 18.79 -4.97
C THR A 68 6.31 17.30 -4.89
N LEU A 69 6.44 16.58 -6.02
CA LEU A 69 6.28 15.12 -6.06
C LEU A 69 7.29 14.43 -5.12
N ASP A 70 8.56 14.82 -5.20
CA ASP A 70 9.62 14.24 -4.38
C ASP A 70 9.35 14.42 -2.87
N THR A 71 8.81 15.58 -2.48
CA THR A 71 8.42 15.86 -1.09
C THR A 71 7.25 14.97 -0.65
N HIS A 72 6.24 14.81 -1.51
CA HIS A 72 5.13 13.89 -1.23
C HIS A 72 5.63 12.45 -1.09
N ILE A 73 6.49 11.97 -1.99
CA ILE A 73 7.05 10.61 -1.91
C ILE A 73 7.89 10.43 -0.64
N SER A 74 8.68 11.42 -0.25
CA SER A 74 9.43 11.39 1.00
C SER A 74 8.51 11.27 2.21
N ARG A 75 7.45 12.09 2.28
CA ARG A 75 6.44 12.02 3.35
C ARG A 75 5.71 10.69 3.37
N ILE A 76 5.32 10.17 2.21
CA ILE A 76 4.68 8.87 2.06
C ILE A 76 5.58 7.78 2.61
N ARG A 77 6.87 7.77 2.24
CA ARG A 77 7.84 6.78 2.74
C ARG A 77 7.96 6.83 4.25
N SER A 78 8.09 8.01 4.84
CA SER A 78 8.19 8.17 6.30
C SER A 78 6.89 7.80 7.03
N LYS A 79 5.73 8.20 6.51
CA LYS A 79 4.42 7.92 7.11
C LYS A 79 4.05 6.44 7.03
N LEU A 80 4.27 5.83 5.87
CA LEU A 80 4.00 4.41 5.64
C LEU A 80 5.11 3.50 6.15
N ARG A 81 6.18 4.07 6.73
CA ARG A 81 7.34 3.34 7.26
C ARG A 81 7.86 2.32 6.24
N LEU A 82 7.94 2.74 4.97
CA LEU A 82 8.40 1.91 3.84
C LEU A 82 9.92 1.75 3.84
N ASP A 83 10.46 1.51 5.03
CA ASP A 83 11.86 1.32 5.30
C ASP A 83 12.28 -0.13 4.97
N HIS A 84 13.58 -0.42 5.10
CA HIS A 84 14.19 -1.66 4.67
C HIS A 84 13.58 -2.94 5.30
N ASP A 85 12.84 -2.82 6.41
CA ASP A 85 12.23 -3.96 7.09
C ASP A 85 10.84 -4.36 6.56
N LYS A 86 10.30 -3.65 5.57
CA LYS A 86 9.00 -3.96 4.96
C LYS A 86 9.15 -4.53 3.57
N ASN A 87 8.19 -5.41 3.20
CA ASN A 87 8.13 -5.98 1.86
C ASN A 87 7.74 -4.94 0.82
N LEU A 88 7.05 -3.85 1.19
CA LEU A 88 6.66 -2.79 0.25
C LEU A 88 7.68 -1.65 0.24
N ARG A 89 8.22 -1.30 -0.93
CA ARG A 89 9.22 -0.23 -1.07
C ARG A 89 8.99 0.65 -2.30
N ILE A 90 9.20 1.95 -2.14
CA ILE A 90 9.24 2.92 -3.25
C ILE A 90 10.70 3.18 -3.63
N ILE A 91 11.08 2.71 -4.82
CA ILE A 91 12.42 2.86 -5.38
C ILE A 91 12.43 4.06 -6.35
N PRO A 92 13.23 5.10 -6.09
CA PRO A 92 13.46 6.15 -7.08
C PRO A 92 14.35 5.61 -8.21
N ILE A 93 13.91 5.79 -9.45
CA ILE A 93 14.68 5.49 -10.66
C ILE A 93 15.16 6.81 -11.24
N TYR A 94 16.48 7.03 -11.20
CA TYR A 94 17.09 8.29 -11.61
C TYR A 94 16.67 8.68 -13.04
N ALA A 95 16.35 9.97 -13.23
CA ALA A 95 15.86 10.57 -14.47
C ALA A 95 14.54 10.01 -15.06
N VAL A 96 13.97 8.93 -14.52
CA VAL A 96 12.74 8.32 -15.06
C VAL A 96 11.54 8.58 -14.15
N GLY A 97 11.64 8.22 -12.87
CA GLY A 97 10.52 8.32 -11.94
C GLY A 97 10.62 7.36 -10.78
N TYR A 98 9.54 6.63 -10.52
CA TYR A 98 9.40 5.82 -9.31
C TYR A 98 8.86 4.44 -9.63
N ARG A 99 9.29 3.46 -8.86
CA ARG A 99 8.80 2.09 -8.92
C ARG A 99 8.39 1.65 -7.52
N LEU A 100 7.16 1.20 -7.38
CA LEU A 100 6.72 0.50 -6.18
C LEU A 100 7.03 -0.99 -6.36
N VAL A 101 7.82 -1.56 -5.46
CA VAL A 101 8.20 -2.97 -5.49
C VAL A 101 7.74 -3.65 -4.22
N LEU A 102 7.16 -4.84 -4.40
CA LEU A 102 6.91 -5.77 -3.32
C LEU A 102 8.02 -6.83 -3.31
N PHE A 103 8.75 -6.94 -2.20
CA PHE A 103 9.84 -7.86 -1.97
C PHE A 103 9.39 -8.98 -1.03
N GLY A 104 9.63 -10.24 -1.38
CA GLY A 104 9.25 -11.38 -0.54
C GLY A 104 7.91 -12.01 -0.92
N ALA A 105 7.71 -13.25 -0.47
CA ALA A 105 6.51 -14.06 -0.72
C ALA A 105 5.29 -13.60 0.09
N ALA A 106 5.10 -12.28 0.21
CA ALA A 106 3.86 -11.72 0.72
C ALA A 106 2.79 -11.97 -0.33
N MET A 107 1.90 -12.93 -0.06
CA MET A 107 0.73 -13.19 -0.88
C MET A 107 -0.06 -11.88 -1.01
N THR A 108 -0.02 -11.27 -2.19
CA THR A 108 -0.98 -10.25 -2.59
C THR A 108 -2.33 -10.93 -2.76
N HIS A 109 -3.05 -11.15 -1.67
CA HIS A 109 -4.45 -11.52 -1.74
C HIS A 109 -5.23 -10.26 -2.09
N VAL A 110 -5.29 -9.95 -3.38
CA VAL A 110 -6.34 -9.10 -3.92
C VAL A 110 -7.58 -9.99 -3.87
N GLU A 111 -8.40 -9.86 -2.84
CA GLU A 111 -9.76 -10.41 -2.89
C GLU A 111 -10.48 -9.73 -4.06
N ARG A 112 -10.38 -10.33 -5.24
CA ARG A 112 -11.43 -10.20 -6.24
C ARG A 112 -12.63 -10.90 -5.62
N HIS A 113 -13.72 -10.17 -5.50
CA HIS A 113 -14.95 -10.54 -4.81
C HIS A 113 -15.68 -11.73 -5.47
N ASP A 114 -15.03 -12.90 -5.56
CA ASP A 114 -15.62 -14.15 -6.03
C ASP A 114 -15.17 -15.39 -5.23
N ALA A 115 -14.64 -15.24 -4.02
CA ALA A 115 -14.51 -16.37 -3.10
C ALA A 115 -14.72 -15.95 -1.64
N ALA A 116 -15.72 -16.58 -1.03
CA ALA A 116 -16.12 -16.49 0.37
C ALA A 116 -14.94 -16.67 1.35
N PRO A 117 -15.04 -16.12 2.58
CA PRO A 117 -13.90 -15.98 3.47
C PRO A 117 -13.48 -17.34 4.03
N ILE A 118 -12.24 -17.75 3.78
CA ILE A 118 -11.64 -18.87 4.50
C ILE A 118 -11.21 -18.35 5.87
N LEU A 119 -12.08 -18.54 6.86
CA LEU A 119 -11.78 -18.36 8.27
C LEU A 119 -10.56 -19.19 8.63
N ARG A 120 -9.40 -18.55 8.82
CA ARG A 120 -8.26 -19.17 9.47
C ARG A 120 -8.60 -19.29 10.96
N ALA A 121 -9.24 -20.40 11.33
CA ALA A 121 -9.43 -20.78 12.72
C ALA A 121 -8.05 -20.94 13.39
N ALA A 122 -7.87 -20.27 14.52
CA ALA A 122 -6.73 -20.48 15.40
C ALA A 122 -6.70 -21.94 15.86
N PRO A 123 -5.52 -22.57 16.02
CA PRO A 123 -5.44 -23.86 16.69
C PRO A 123 -5.76 -23.65 18.17
N GLN A 124 -6.84 -24.26 18.65
CA GLN A 124 -7.07 -24.45 20.08
C GLN A 124 -6.09 -25.52 20.58
N PRO A 125 -5.24 -25.24 21.57
CA PRO A 125 -4.57 -26.32 22.29
C PRO A 125 -5.56 -26.95 23.26
N ALA A 126 -5.82 -28.25 23.05
CA ALA A 126 -6.56 -29.10 23.95
C ALA A 126 -5.83 -29.23 25.30
N MET A 127 -6.54 -28.99 26.40
CA MET A 127 -6.22 -29.59 27.69
C MET A 127 -7.45 -30.30 28.21
N ALA A 128 -7.39 -31.62 28.12
CA ALA A 128 -8.30 -32.55 28.76
C ALA A 128 -8.22 -32.35 30.28
N ALA A 129 -9.35 -31.97 30.87
CA ALA A 129 -9.62 -32.24 32.27
C ALA A 129 -10.26 -33.62 32.32
N ASP A 130 -9.48 -34.65 32.67
CA ASP A 130 -10.04 -35.89 33.17
C ASP A 130 -10.26 -35.74 34.68
N TYR A 131 -11.51 -35.96 35.04
CA TYR A 131 -12.08 -35.97 36.37
C TYR A 131 -12.50 -37.42 36.61
N ALA A 132 -11.70 -38.19 37.35
CA ALA A 132 -12.08 -39.41 38.08
C ALA A 132 -10.88 -39.95 38.86
#